data_AF-A0A1N7JD55-F1
#
_entry.id   AF-A0A1N7JD55-F1
#
_cell.length_a   1.000
_cell.length_b   1.000
_cell.length_c   1.000
_cell.angle_alpha   90.00
_cell.angle_beta   90.00
_cell.angle_gamma   90.00
#
_symmetry.space_group_name_H-M   'P 1'
#
loop_
_entity.id
_entity.type
_entity.pdbx_description
1 polymer ?
#
loop_
_entity_poly.entity_id
_entity_poly.type
_entity_poly.pdbx_seq_one_letter_code
_entity_poly.pdbx_strand_id
1 'polypeptide(L)'
;MQKKIRIEQIVFLWRNLVILILKNRVTSRLRIGLKKMVPEKVVRNFDGFRKTSSERRYEKISNDIDDIECAEHHSDDSISFLVGDLLNKYKLDGVRPCMRSIQGLDSDSLSTDQWLQAYFSFFSNGLVSESAVLRSKAVARSIQKHEQVPGDLKRDHRAMSAMMELGWDVKKIKSTMGGLSSELDPIIQAGFSRYQKNVSNNIKDEKYAKMVSGKRIAILGPAASKMLDVEELRQYDLLITTNEHGCNPLANEFIASGKCISYYNSYHSKLLHQERTIRPYNTKLFSIYRSFEYDYQVYQAVRDHARLIHRNDYFFNGVPQAFQAILHDLSYFEFSEIKAFGFDLYTSEHPYRSGYQSPTHRVLYDLGRHDLISNFLYAKSFYDSGRLKADDSLHRVLTLSLTEYLERVESCIVHW
;
A
#
# COMPACT_ATOMS: atom_id res chain seq x y z
N MET A 1 -37.52 24.43 -9.60
CA MET A 1 -36.72 24.75 -8.40
C MET A 1 -37.11 23.90 -7.17
N GLN A 2 -38.40 23.81 -6.81
CA GLN A 2 -38.87 23.06 -5.62
C GLN A 2 -38.53 21.55 -5.59
N LYS A 3 -38.46 20.86 -6.74
CA LYS A 3 -38.06 19.43 -6.80
C LYS A 3 -36.59 19.19 -6.41
N LYS A 4 -35.70 20.14 -6.69
CA LYS A 4 -34.25 20.04 -6.40
C LYS A 4 -34.00 20.22 -4.89
N ILE A 5 -34.71 21.17 -4.28
CA ILE A 5 -34.69 21.45 -2.84
C ILE A 5 -35.15 20.22 -2.03
N ARG A 6 -36.19 19.50 -2.49
CA ARG A 6 -36.66 18.27 -1.83
C ARG A 6 -35.62 17.14 -1.84
N ILE A 7 -34.86 16.97 -2.93
CA ILE A 7 -33.84 15.92 -3.01
C ILE A 7 -32.67 16.26 -2.07
N GLU A 8 -32.23 17.51 -2.02
CA GLU A 8 -31.15 17.95 -1.13
C GLU A 8 -31.53 17.82 0.34
N GLN A 9 -32.79 18.13 0.71
CA GLN A 9 -33.31 17.93 2.05
C GLN A 9 -33.42 16.45 2.44
N ILE A 10 -33.87 15.58 1.52
CA ILE A 10 -33.92 14.13 1.75
C ILE A 10 -32.50 13.58 1.93
N VAL A 11 -31.55 13.99 1.08
CA VAL A 11 -30.14 13.59 1.20
C VAL A 11 -29.54 14.09 2.52
N PHE A 12 -29.87 15.30 2.96
CA PHE A 12 -29.42 15.86 4.24
C PHE A 12 -29.98 15.10 5.46
N LEU A 13 -31.27 14.75 5.44
CA LEU A 13 -31.91 13.96 6.50
C LEU A 13 -31.33 12.53 6.55
N TRP A 14 -31.14 11.90 5.39
CA TRP A 14 -30.45 10.61 5.29
C TRP A 14 -29.00 10.70 5.76
N ARG A 15 -28.30 11.80 5.46
CA ARG A 15 -26.92 12.07 5.91
C ARG A 15 -26.84 12.08 7.43
N ASN A 16 -27.72 12.83 8.08
CA ASN A 16 -27.71 12.92 9.54
C ASN A 16 -28.11 11.61 10.20
N LEU A 17 -29.07 10.87 9.63
CA LEU A 17 -29.48 9.57 10.14
C LEU A 17 -28.33 8.54 10.06
N VAL A 18 -27.66 8.43 8.91
CA VAL A 18 -26.52 7.52 8.73
C VAL A 18 -25.35 7.88 9.65
N ILE A 19 -25.03 9.18 9.81
CA ILE A 19 -23.98 9.64 10.74
C ILE A 19 -24.34 9.35 12.21
N LEU A 20 -25.60 9.55 12.61
CA LEU A 20 -26.08 9.26 13.96
C LEU A 20 -25.97 7.75 14.28
N ILE A 21 -26.20 6.90 13.28
CA ILE A 21 -26.08 5.44 13.37
C ILE A 21 -24.62 4.98 13.42
N LEU A 22 -23.71 5.67 12.72
CA LEU A 22 -22.28 5.33 12.69
C LEU A 22 -21.52 5.79 13.95
N LYS A 23 -21.93 6.91 14.56
CA LYS A 23 -21.29 7.43 15.78
C LYS A 23 -21.73 6.72 17.07
N ASN A 24 -22.91 6.12 17.09
CA ASN A 24 -23.41 5.39 18.25
C ASN A 24 -23.21 3.87 18.04
N ARG A 25 -22.84 3.13 19.09
CA ARG A 25 -22.87 1.66 19.09
C ARG A 25 -24.33 1.17 19.01
N VAL A 26 -24.95 1.31 17.84
CA VAL A 26 -26.33 0.90 17.63
C VAL A 26 -26.41 -0.63 17.62
N THR A 27 -27.44 -1.15 18.29
CA THR A 27 -27.68 -2.58 18.49
C THR A 27 -27.80 -3.35 17.17
N SER A 28 -27.38 -4.62 17.18
CA SER A 28 -27.36 -5.53 16.02
C SER A 28 -28.68 -5.61 15.25
N ARG A 29 -29.83 -5.41 15.93
CA ARG A 29 -31.18 -5.41 15.32
C ARG A 29 -31.41 -4.25 14.35
N LEU A 30 -30.92 -3.05 14.64
CA LEU A 30 -31.07 -1.88 13.75
C LEU A 30 -30.19 -2.01 12.50
N ARG A 31 -29.03 -2.65 12.64
CA ARG A 31 -28.12 -3.01 11.52
C ARG A 31 -28.80 -3.97 10.53
N ILE A 32 -29.57 -4.94 11.03
CA ILE A 32 -30.34 -5.88 10.21
C ILE A 32 -31.52 -5.19 9.52
N GLY A 33 -32.20 -4.26 10.18
CA GLY A 33 -33.26 -3.45 9.57
C GLY A 33 -32.74 -2.56 8.43
N LEU A 34 -31.61 -1.89 8.65
CA LEU A 34 -30.97 -1.02 7.64
C LEU A 34 -30.42 -1.82 6.45
N LYS A 35 -29.92 -3.05 6.67
CA LYS A 35 -29.55 -3.98 5.58
C LYS A 35 -30.68 -4.25 4.59
N LYS A 36 -31.95 -4.11 5.01
CA LYS A 36 -33.13 -4.28 4.16
C LYS A 36 -33.54 -2.99 3.43
N MET A 37 -33.10 -1.81 3.90
CA MET A 37 -33.53 -0.49 3.39
C MET A 37 -32.44 0.24 2.61
N VAL A 38 -31.18 -0.16 2.77
CA VAL A 38 -30.02 0.43 2.10
C VAL A 38 -29.66 -0.46 0.90
N PRO A 39 -29.47 0.09 -0.32
CA PRO A 39 -29.03 -0.69 -1.47
C PRO A 39 -27.80 -1.53 -1.09
N GLU A 40 -27.77 -2.82 -1.45
CA GLU A 40 -26.67 -3.75 -1.09
C GLU A 40 -25.26 -3.16 -1.33
N LYS A 41 -25.12 -2.32 -2.37
CA LYS A 41 -23.88 -1.59 -2.71
C LYS A 41 -23.36 -0.74 -1.55
N VAL A 42 -24.22 -0.11 -0.76
CA VAL A 42 -23.81 0.84 0.29
C VAL A 42 -23.42 0.11 1.59
N VAL A 43 -24.09 -0.99 1.94
CA VAL A 43 -23.79 -1.76 3.17
C VAL A 43 -22.41 -2.44 3.11
N ARG A 44 -22.04 -3.06 1.99
CA ARG A 44 -20.76 -3.80 1.86
C ARG A 44 -19.53 -2.88 1.91
N ASN A 45 -19.68 -1.61 1.54
CA ASN A 45 -18.58 -0.65 1.54
C ASN A 45 -18.18 -0.19 2.97
N PHE A 46 -18.99 -0.48 3.99
CA PHE A 46 -18.71 -0.06 5.37
C PHE A 46 -17.98 -1.10 6.23
N ASP A 47 -17.78 -2.33 5.76
CA ASP A 47 -16.92 -3.31 6.48
C ASP A 47 -15.41 -3.00 6.30
N GLY A 48 -15.07 -2.03 5.45
CA GLY A 48 -13.71 -1.56 5.17
C GLY A 48 -13.03 -0.73 6.27
N PHE A 49 -13.68 -0.42 7.40
CA PHE A 49 -13.13 0.47 8.43
C PHE A 49 -11.99 -0.11 9.29
N ARG A 50 -11.49 -1.32 9.00
CA ARG A 50 -10.41 -1.91 9.81
C ARG A 50 -9.04 -1.51 9.25
N LYS A 51 -8.26 -0.76 10.04
CA LYS A 51 -6.79 -0.66 9.90
C LYS A 51 -6.22 -2.07 9.73
N THR A 52 -5.27 -2.22 8.81
CA THR A 52 -4.54 -3.48 8.63
C THR A 52 -3.86 -3.88 9.94
N SER A 53 -3.56 -5.16 10.10
CA SER A 53 -2.82 -5.65 11.27
C SER A 53 -1.44 -5.00 11.35
N SER A 54 -0.80 -4.76 10.20
CA SER A 54 0.44 -4.00 10.06
C SER A 54 0.28 -2.54 10.50
N GLU A 55 -0.73 -1.81 10.03
CA GLU A 55 -0.96 -0.40 10.44
C GLU A 55 -1.18 -0.26 11.95
N ARG A 56 -1.97 -1.16 12.56
CA ARG A 56 -2.16 -1.17 14.02
C ARG A 56 -0.87 -1.49 14.78
N ARG A 57 -0.05 -2.38 14.23
CA ARG A 57 1.24 -2.75 14.80
C ARG A 57 2.20 -1.56 14.80
N TYR A 58 2.34 -0.87 13.66
CA TYR A 58 3.23 0.28 13.57
C TYR A 58 2.73 1.49 14.37
N GLU A 59 1.42 1.69 14.45
CA GLU A 59 0.87 2.73 15.33
C GLU A 59 1.17 2.43 16.80
N LYS A 60 1.08 1.16 17.22
CA LYS A 60 1.51 0.74 18.56
C LYS A 60 3.01 0.97 18.74
N ILE A 61 3.85 0.51 17.81
CA ILE A 61 5.31 0.72 17.87
C ILE A 61 5.68 2.21 17.87
N SER A 62 4.97 3.08 17.14
CA SER A 62 5.24 4.53 17.16
C SER A 62 5.00 5.15 18.52
N ASN A 63 3.89 4.78 19.17
CA ASN A 63 3.56 5.26 20.50
C ASN A 63 4.55 4.67 21.51
N ASP A 64 4.91 3.39 21.32
CA ASP A 64 5.88 2.71 22.16
C ASP A 64 7.32 3.24 21.93
N ILE A 65 7.71 3.76 20.76
CA ILE A 65 9.07 4.28 20.51
C ILE A 65 9.36 5.55 21.33
N ASP A 66 8.36 6.41 21.51
CA ASP A 66 8.47 7.54 22.44
C ASP A 66 8.53 7.06 23.91
N ASP A 67 8.05 5.83 24.19
CA ASP A 67 8.07 5.17 25.50
C ASP A 67 9.19 4.10 25.67
N ILE A 68 9.98 3.79 24.63
CA ILE A 68 11.06 2.77 24.68
C ILE A 68 12.23 3.26 25.53
N GLU A 69 12.33 4.57 25.79
CA GLU A 69 13.19 5.10 26.85
C GLU A 69 12.76 4.66 28.27
N CYS A 70 11.58 4.02 28.44
CA CYS A 70 11.03 3.64 29.75
C CYS A 70 10.50 2.19 29.88
N ALA A 71 10.62 1.33 28.86
CA ALA A 71 10.02 -0.02 28.90
C ALA A 71 11.01 -1.13 29.34
N GLU A 72 11.23 -1.26 30.66
CA GLU A 72 12.03 -2.33 31.29
C GLU A 72 11.32 -3.71 31.41
N HIS A 73 10.15 -3.93 30.79
CA HIS A 73 9.35 -5.12 31.12
C HIS A 73 9.21 -6.12 29.96
N HIS A 74 9.96 -7.22 30.12
CA HIS A 74 10.05 -8.44 29.31
C HIS A 74 10.99 -8.39 28.10
N SER A 75 12.22 -7.89 28.27
CA SER A 75 13.25 -8.03 27.24
C SER A 75 13.80 -9.46 27.24
N ASP A 76 13.42 -10.22 26.22
CA ASP A 76 14.25 -11.31 25.69
C ASP A 76 15.65 -10.74 25.42
N ASP A 77 16.69 -11.31 26.06
CA ASP A 77 18.07 -10.83 26.02
C ASP A 77 18.56 -10.57 24.59
N SER A 78 18.04 -11.32 23.62
CA SER A 78 18.38 -11.20 22.19
C SER A 78 17.88 -9.89 21.55
N ILE A 79 16.71 -9.37 21.93
CA ILE A 79 16.22 -8.06 21.45
C ILE A 79 16.95 -6.94 22.17
N SER A 80 17.17 -7.12 23.48
CA SER A 80 17.94 -6.17 24.27
C SER A 80 19.33 -5.98 23.65
N PHE A 81 19.98 -7.06 23.22
CA PHE A 81 21.24 -6.96 22.46
C PHE A 81 21.09 -6.21 21.13
N LEU A 82 20.10 -6.55 20.29
CA LEU A 82 19.94 -5.92 18.98
C LEU A 82 19.61 -4.42 19.06
N VAL A 83 18.65 -4.06 19.91
CA VAL A 83 18.15 -2.69 20.03
C VAL A 83 19.01 -1.90 21.02
N GLY A 84 19.36 -2.52 22.14
CA GLY A 84 20.18 -1.92 23.19
C GLY A 84 21.64 -1.79 22.77
N ASP A 85 22.31 -2.87 22.37
CA ASP A 85 23.77 -2.80 22.16
C ASP A 85 24.13 -2.28 20.76
N LEU A 86 23.51 -2.81 19.70
CA LEU A 86 23.90 -2.42 18.34
C LEU A 86 23.34 -1.05 17.94
N LEU A 87 22.03 -0.83 18.13
CA LEU A 87 21.40 0.41 17.71
C LEU A 87 21.77 1.59 18.63
N ASN A 88 21.86 1.42 19.95
CA ASN A 88 22.30 2.55 20.79
C ASN A 88 23.78 2.89 20.56
N LYS A 89 24.65 1.89 20.34
CA LYS A 89 26.04 2.17 19.98
C LYS A 89 26.13 2.96 18.68
N TYR A 90 25.32 2.64 17.68
CA TYR A 90 25.24 3.45 16.47
C TYR A 90 24.77 4.88 16.75
N LYS A 91 23.74 5.06 17.58
CA LYS A 91 23.23 6.40 17.94
C LYS A 91 24.24 7.24 18.74
N LEU A 92 25.00 6.59 19.64
CA LEU A 92 25.96 7.26 20.53
C LEU A 92 27.29 7.56 19.82
N ASP A 93 27.84 6.57 19.12
CA ASP A 93 29.20 6.64 18.58
C ASP A 93 29.24 6.90 17.06
N GLY A 94 28.08 6.85 16.38
CA GLY A 94 28.00 6.91 14.91
C GLY A 94 28.54 5.65 14.21
N VAL A 95 28.92 4.62 14.96
CA VAL A 95 29.53 3.40 14.42
C VAL A 95 28.43 2.45 13.94
N ARG A 96 28.36 2.22 12.63
CA ARG A 96 27.41 1.26 12.04
C ARG A 96 27.67 -0.17 12.56
N PRO A 97 26.61 -0.96 12.81
CA PRO A 97 26.77 -2.36 13.20
C PRO A 97 27.54 -3.18 12.15
N CYS A 98 28.39 -4.11 12.60
CA CYS A 98 29.07 -5.03 11.70
C CYS A 98 28.06 -5.97 11.04
N MET A 99 27.96 -5.93 9.71
CA MET A 99 27.03 -6.77 8.95
C MET A 99 27.21 -8.28 9.22
N ARG A 100 28.47 -8.74 9.35
CA ARG A 100 28.78 -10.15 9.67
C ARG A 100 28.22 -10.56 11.03
N SER A 101 28.24 -9.66 12.01
CA SER A 101 27.68 -9.91 13.34
C SER A 101 26.16 -10.11 13.28
N ILE A 102 25.45 -9.27 12.52
CA ILE A 102 24.00 -9.40 12.33
C ILE A 102 23.66 -10.67 11.53
N GLN A 103 24.42 -10.95 10.47
CA GLN A 103 24.23 -12.15 9.64
C GLN A 103 24.42 -13.45 10.43
N GLY A 104 25.37 -13.44 11.38
CA GLY A 104 25.68 -14.58 12.26
C GLY A 104 24.62 -14.90 13.30
N LEU A 105 23.62 -14.03 13.51
CA LEU A 105 22.52 -14.30 14.44
C LEU A 105 21.62 -15.42 13.90
N ASP A 106 21.24 -16.35 14.76
CA ASP A 106 20.32 -17.43 14.42
C ASP A 106 18.91 -16.87 14.18
N SER A 107 18.26 -17.22 13.06
CA SER A 107 16.87 -16.82 12.81
C SER A 107 15.89 -17.36 13.87
N ASP A 108 16.24 -18.44 14.57
CA ASP A 108 15.44 -19.03 15.63
C ASP A 108 15.43 -18.23 16.93
N SER A 109 16.43 -17.36 17.15
CA SER A 109 16.63 -16.63 18.40
C SER A 109 15.50 -15.68 18.74
N LEU A 110 14.74 -15.25 17.74
CA LEU A 110 13.58 -14.37 17.90
C LEU A 110 12.37 -14.91 17.15
N SER A 111 11.19 -14.48 17.59
CA SER A 111 9.97 -14.62 16.79
C SER A 111 10.01 -13.71 15.56
N THR A 112 9.22 -14.05 14.54
CA THR A 112 9.01 -13.19 13.36
C THR A 112 8.68 -11.74 13.73
N ASP A 113 7.80 -11.51 14.71
CA ASP A 113 7.36 -10.17 15.06
C ASP A 113 8.47 -9.36 15.75
N GLN A 114 9.31 -10.02 16.55
CA GLN A 114 10.49 -9.41 17.18
C GLN A 114 11.55 -9.06 16.11
N TRP A 115 11.82 -9.93 15.14
CA TRP A 115 12.69 -9.60 14.00
C TRP A 115 12.16 -8.42 13.17
N LEU A 116 10.85 -8.36 12.92
CA LEU A 116 10.23 -7.25 12.20
C LEU A 116 10.28 -5.93 12.98
N GLN A 117 10.19 -5.99 14.32
CA GLN A 117 10.38 -4.83 15.17
C GLN A 117 11.83 -4.32 15.10
N ALA A 118 12.82 -5.22 15.19
CA ALA A 118 14.23 -4.86 15.03
C ALA A 118 14.52 -4.28 13.64
N TYR A 119 13.99 -4.90 12.57
CA TYR A 119 14.01 -4.36 11.20
C TYR A 119 13.51 -2.92 11.16
N PHE A 120 12.30 -2.67 11.68
CA PHE A 120 11.69 -1.36 11.65
C PHE A 120 12.49 -0.32 12.43
N SER A 121 13.02 -0.69 13.59
CA SER A 121 13.88 0.19 14.40
C SER A 121 15.17 0.55 13.66
N PHE A 122 15.86 -0.42 13.06
CA PHE A 122 17.08 -0.15 12.29
C PHE A 122 16.79 0.72 11.07
N PHE A 123 15.75 0.37 10.30
CA PHE A 123 15.34 1.12 9.12
C PHE A 123 15.02 2.57 9.48
N SER A 124 14.20 2.81 10.51
CA SER A 124 13.77 4.15 10.90
C SER A 124 14.92 5.04 11.41
N ASN A 125 16.07 4.45 11.74
CA ASN A 125 17.29 5.16 12.17
C ASN A 125 18.34 5.25 11.04
N GLY A 126 17.97 4.94 9.80
CA GLY A 126 18.85 5.09 8.63
C GLY A 126 19.85 3.92 8.43
N LEU A 127 19.72 2.83 9.17
CA LEU A 127 20.48 1.59 8.96
C LEU A 127 19.76 0.69 7.94
N VAL A 128 19.58 1.20 6.72
CA VAL A 128 18.71 0.59 5.70
C VAL A 128 19.26 -0.77 5.30
N SER A 129 20.56 -0.85 5.02
CA SER A 129 21.22 -2.10 4.59
C SER A 129 21.19 -3.18 5.68
N GLU A 130 21.48 -2.83 6.93
CA GLU A 130 21.46 -3.76 8.07
C GLU A 130 20.04 -4.24 8.37
N SER A 131 19.06 -3.35 8.25
CA SER A 131 17.66 -3.69 8.45
C SER A 131 17.19 -4.79 7.49
N ALA A 132 17.71 -4.82 6.25
CA ALA A 132 17.37 -5.85 5.28
C ALA A 132 17.79 -7.26 5.73
N VAL A 133 18.92 -7.38 6.44
CA VAL A 133 19.35 -8.65 7.03
C VAL A 133 18.41 -9.08 8.16
N LEU A 134 18.01 -8.16 9.03
CA LEU A 134 17.02 -8.46 10.08
C LEU A 134 15.68 -8.92 9.48
N ARG A 135 15.25 -8.27 8.40
CA ARG A 135 14.04 -8.65 7.66
C ARG A 135 14.14 -10.04 7.03
N SER A 136 15.30 -10.41 6.47
CA SER A 136 15.49 -11.75 5.90
C SER A 136 15.42 -12.85 6.97
N LYS A 137 15.90 -12.58 8.18
CA LYS A 137 15.70 -13.47 9.35
C LYS A 137 14.21 -13.61 9.69
N ALA A 138 13.43 -12.53 9.64
CA ALA A 138 11.98 -12.59 9.83
C ALA A 138 11.28 -13.46 8.76
N VAL A 139 11.70 -13.33 7.50
CA VAL A 139 11.19 -14.14 6.37
C VAL A 139 11.46 -15.62 6.63
N ALA A 140 12.73 -15.98 6.88
CA ALA A 140 13.13 -17.36 7.17
C ALA A 140 12.35 -17.95 8.36
N ARG A 141 12.27 -17.20 9.45
CA ARG A 141 11.56 -17.60 10.67
C ARG A 141 10.06 -17.83 10.42
N SER A 142 9.44 -17.05 9.53
CA SER A 142 8.02 -17.22 9.20
C SER A 142 7.74 -18.53 8.48
N ILE A 143 8.62 -18.91 7.55
CA ILE A 143 8.52 -20.17 6.81
C ILE A 143 8.72 -21.36 7.76
N GLN A 144 9.81 -21.33 8.55
CA GLN A 144 10.11 -22.38 9.51
C GLN A 144 8.99 -22.58 10.54
N LYS A 145 8.39 -21.49 11.05
CA LYS A 145 7.27 -21.59 12.00
C LYS A 145 6.03 -22.25 11.41
N HIS A 146 5.77 -22.05 10.11
CA HIS A 146 4.68 -22.75 9.43
C HIS A 146 4.97 -24.26 9.37
N GLU A 147 6.21 -24.66 9.06
CA GLU A 147 6.60 -26.08 9.04
C GLU A 147 6.47 -26.75 10.41
N GLN A 148 6.73 -26.02 11.50
CA GLN A 148 6.62 -26.54 12.87
C GLN A 148 5.17 -26.66 13.36
N VAL A 149 4.29 -25.72 12.98
CA VAL A 149 2.90 -25.64 13.46
C VAL A 149 1.97 -25.21 12.32
N PRO A 150 1.63 -26.12 11.39
CA PRO A 150 0.72 -25.82 10.29
C PRO A 150 -0.72 -25.62 10.77
N GLY A 151 -1.51 -24.84 10.02
CA GLY A 151 -2.95 -24.67 10.25
C GLY A 151 -3.35 -23.40 11.03
N ASP A 152 -2.39 -22.58 11.47
CA ASP A 152 -2.69 -21.21 11.93
C ASP A 152 -2.76 -20.29 10.71
N LEU A 153 -3.99 -19.93 10.32
CA LEU A 153 -4.25 -19.12 9.11
C LEU A 153 -3.39 -17.85 9.03
N LYS A 154 -3.13 -17.18 10.15
CA LYS A 154 -2.34 -15.94 10.16
C LYS A 154 -0.85 -16.24 9.90
N ARG A 155 -0.32 -17.32 10.48
CA ARG A 155 1.06 -17.75 10.24
C ARG A 155 1.24 -18.27 8.83
N ASP A 156 0.30 -19.11 8.38
CA ASP A 156 0.28 -19.71 7.06
C ASP A 156 0.27 -18.63 5.97
N HIS A 157 -0.61 -17.63 6.12
CA HIS A 157 -0.67 -16.48 5.23
C HIS A 157 0.66 -15.72 5.19
N ARG A 158 1.29 -15.47 6.34
CA ARG A 158 2.59 -14.78 6.37
C ARG A 158 3.71 -15.59 5.73
N ALA A 159 3.77 -16.90 6.00
CA ALA A 159 4.74 -17.80 5.40
C ALA A 159 4.58 -17.82 3.87
N MET A 160 3.34 -17.90 3.38
CA MET A 160 3.02 -17.79 1.96
C MET A 160 3.50 -16.46 1.36
N SER A 161 3.22 -15.32 1.99
CA SER A 161 3.72 -14.01 1.51
C SER A 161 5.25 -13.94 1.48
N ALA A 162 5.92 -14.52 2.48
CA ALA A 162 7.38 -14.67 2.49
C ALA A 162 7.90 -15.48 1.31
N MET A 163 7.27 -16.63 1.02
CA MET A 163 7.66 -17.47 -0.12
C MET A 163 7.42 -16.78 -1.47
N MET A 164 6.32 -16.03 -1.60
CA MET A 164 6.03 -15.22 -2.78
C MET A 164 7.11 -14.16 -3.02
N GLU A 165 7.56 -13.45 -1.98
CA GLU A 165 8.65 -12.47 -2.09
C GLU A 165 9.99 -13.12 -2.44
N LEU A 166 10.24 -14.35 -2.00
CA LEU A 166 11.40 -15.15 -2.40
C LEU A 166 11.31 -15.68 -3.84
N GLY A 167 10.25 -15.32 -4.59
CA GLY A 167 10.05 -15.74 -5.98
C GLY A 167 9.75 -17.23 -6.12
N TRP A 168 9.25 -17.90 -5.08
CA TRP A 168 8.83 -19.29 -5.20
C TRP A 168 7.61 -19.39 -6.11
N ASP A 169 7.59 -20.39 -7.00
CA ASP A 169 6.42 -20.64 -7.83
C ASP A 169 5.25 -21.25 -7.03
N VAL A 170 4.06 -21.26 -7.65
CA VAL A 170 2.83 -21.83 -7.07
C VAL A 170 3.04 -23.25 -6.59
N LYS A 171 3.72 -24.08 -7.40
CA LYS A 171 3.84 -25.51 -7.14
C LYS A 171 4.69 -25.72 -5.89
N LYS A 172 5.80 -25.00 -5.77
CA LYS A 172 6.68 -25.03 -4.60
C LYS A 172 5.93 -24.55 -3.36
N ILE A 173 5.23 -23.41 -3.42
CA ILE A 173 4.43 -22.91 -2.30
C ILE A 173 3.36 -23.93 -1.90
N LYS A 174 2.57 -24.44 -2.84
CA LYS A 174 1.54 -25.45 -2.55
C LYS A 174 2.11 -26.70 -1.91
N SER A 175 3.28 -27.15 -2.35
CA SER A 175 3.95 -28.33 -1.79
C SER A 175 4.43 -28.09 -0.36
N THR A 176 5.02 -26.92 -0.08
CA THR A 176 5.50 -26.55 1.27
C THR A 176 4.33 -26.35 2.22
N MET A 177 3.22 -25.79 1.74
CA MET A 177 2.04 -25.51 2.57
C MET A 177 1.22 -26.76 2.94
N GLY A 178 1.59 -27.95 2.46
CA GLY A 178 1.05 -29.23 2.97
C GLY A 178 -0.43 -29.50 2.69
N GLY A 179 -0.99 -28.98 1.58
CA GLY A 179 -2.43 -29.02 1.32
C GLY A 179 -3.12 -27.82 1.96
N LEU A 180 -3.32 -26.79 1.16
CA LEU A 180 -3.84 -25.51 1.61
C LEU A 180 -5.23 -25.66 2.22
N SER A 181 -5.53 -24.87 3.25
CA SER A 181 -6.92 -24.61 3.59
C SER A 181 -7.64 -24.11 2.32
N SER A 182 -8.91 -24.47 2.16
CA SER A 182 -9.75 -23.98 1.07
C SER A 182 -9.82 -22.44 1.01
N GLU A 183 -9.40 -21.75 2.07
CA GLU A 183 -9.30 -20.30 2.18
C GLU A 183 -8.02 -19.73 1.54
N LEU A 184 -6.90 -20.46 1.56
CA LEU A 184 -5.62 -19.99 1.01
C LEU A 184 -5.44 -20.34 -0.48
N ASP A 185 -6.09 -21.38 -0.99
CA ASP A 185 -5.99 -21.74 -2.41
C ASP A 185 -6.49 -20.63 -3.34
N PRO A 186 -7.64 -19.95 -3.08
CA PRO A 186 -8.03 -18.77 -3.85
C PRO A 186 -7.03 -17.63 -3.75
N ILE A 187 -6.32 -17.49 -2.63
CA ILE A 187 -5.32 -16.44 -2.42
C ILE A 187 -4.06 -16.75 -3.22
N ILE A 188 -3.58 -17.98 -3.22
CA ILE A 188 -2.42 -18.41 -4.01
C ILE A 188 -2.75 -18.39 -5.49
N GLN A 189 -3.91 -18.93 -5.88
CA GLN A 189 -4.36 -18.83 -7.26
C GLN A 189 -4.51 -17.37 -7.65
N ALA A 190 -5.19 -16.52 -6.89
CA ALA A 190 -5.27 -15.09 -7.18
C ALA A 190 -3.89 -14.41 -7.23
N GLY A 191 -2.97 -14.77 -6.34
CA GLY A 191 -1.61 -14.24 -6.34
C GLY A 191 -0.87 -14.60 -7.62
N PHE A 192 -1.01 -15.83 -8.11
CA PHE A 192 -0.21 -16.37 -9.22
C PHE A 192 -0.91 -16.48 -10.58
N SER A 193 -2.16 -16.95 -10.63
CA SER A 193 -2.99 -16.93 -11.84
C SER A 193 -3.28 -15.50 -12.31
N ARG A 194 -3.22 -14.49 -11.43
CA ARG A 194 -3.23 -13.09 -11.88
C ARG A 194 -1.92 -12.63 -12.51
N TYR A 195 -0.82 -13.36 -12.36
CA TYR A 195 0.35 -13.22 -13.24
C TYR A 195 0.19 -13.99 -14.57
N GLN A 196 -0.87 -14.81 -14.72
CA GLN A 196 -1.20 -15.58 -15.92
C GLN A 196 -2.55 -15.13 -16.53
N LYS A 197 -2.59 -13.96 -17.16
CA LYS A 197 -3.53 -13.40 -18.18
C LYS A 197 -5.04 -13.77 -18.24
N ASN A 198 -5.61 -14.60 -17.37
CA ASN A 198 -6.95 -15.18 -17.55
C ASN A 198 -7.60 -15.45 -16.20
N VAL A 199 -8.05 -14.41 -15.50
CA VAL A 199 -9.04 -14.58 -14.42
C VAL A 199 -10.14 -13.53 -14.55
N SER A 200 -11.07 -13.78 -15.46
CA SER A 200 -12.42 -13.23 -15.34
C SER A 200 -13.11 -14.00 -14.22
N ASN A 201 -13.48 -13.36 -13.10
CA ASN A 201 -14.68 -13.75 -12.34
C ASN A 201 -15.05 -12.72 -11.26
N ASN A 202 -16.29 -12.23 -11.36
CA ASN A 202 -17.13 -11.66 -10.28
C ASN A 202 -16.77 -10.31 -9.64
N ILE A 203 -16.09 -9.40 -10.34
CA ILE A 203 -15.99 -8.02 -9.83
C ILE A 203 -17.28 -7.27 -10.20
N LYS A 204 -18.10 -6.92 -9.19
CA LYS A 204 -19.28 -6.03 -9.29
C LYS A 204 -18.91 -4.56 -9.62
N ASP A 205 -17.86 -4.38 -10.41
CA ASP A 205 -17.23 -3.10 -10.72
C ASP A 205 -17.11 -2.92 -12.24
N GLU A 206 -18.22 -3.22 -12.92
CA GLU A 206 -18.33 -3.19 -14.37
C GLU A 206 -17.93 -1.84 -14.97
N LYS A 207 -18.19 -0.73 -14.25
CA LYS A 207 -17.86 0.61 -14.73
C LYS A 207 -16.35 0.86 -14.72
N TYR A 208 -15.66 0.54 -13.63
CA TYR A 208 -14.20 0.67 -13.61
C TYR A 208 -13.56 -0.33 -14.56
N ALA A 209 -14.04 -1.58 -14.59
CA ALA A 209 -13.58 -2.59 -15.54
C ALA A 209 -13.69 -2.08 -16.99
N LYS A 210 -14.83 -1.51 -17.38
CA LYS A 210 -15.02 -0.90 -18.71
C LYS A 210 -14.09 0.29 -18.97
N MET A 211 -13.76 1.05 -17.93
CA MET A 211 -12.87 2.20 -18.02
C MET A 211 -11.42 1.79 -18.30
N VAL A 212 -10.95 0.68 -17.73
CA VAL A 212 -9.56 0.20 -17.89
C VAL A 212 -9.39 -0.87 -18.97
N SER A 213 -10.46 -1.60 -19.32
CA SER A 213 -10.41 -2.74 -20.24
C SER A 213 -9.85 -2.38 -21.62
N GLY A 214 -8.77 -3.06 -21.99
CA GLY A 214 -8.07 -2.87 -23.27
C GLY A 214 -7.37 -1.52 -23.44
N LYS A 215 -7.30 -0.69 -22.39
CA LYS A 215 -6.69 0.65 -22.45
C LYS A 215 -5.17 0.60 -22.28
N ARG A 216 -4.50 1.54 -22.94
CA ARG A 216 -3.13 1.94 -22.59
C ARG A 216 -3.20 2.91 -21.42
N ILE A 217 -2.59 2.55 -20.31
CA ILE A 217 -2.66 3.29 -19.05
C ILE A 217 -1.30 3.90 -18.71
N ALA A 218 -1.25 5.21 -18.51
CA ALA A 218 -0.11 5.90 -17.93
C ALA A 218 -0.33 6.06 -16.42
N ILE A 219 0.65 5.70 -15.59
CA ILE A 219 0.66 5.99 -14.16
C ILE A 219 1.67 7.11 -13.91
N LEU A 220 1.20 8.26 -13.45
CA LEU A 220 2.03 9.42 -13.17
C LEU A 220 2.38 9.50 -11.68
N GLY A 221 3.66 9.34 -11.41
CA GLY A 221 4.26 9.40 -10.09
C GLY A 221 4.62 10.81 -9.63
N PRO A 222 5.09 10.93 -8.39
CA PRO A 222 5.36 12.21 -7.76
C PRO A 222 6.76 12.76 -8.04
N ALA A 223 7.70 11.96 -8.55
CA ALA A 223 9.10 12.37 -8.66
C ALA A 223 9.27 13.48 -9.71
N ALA A 224 10.20 14.41 -9.45
CA ALA A 224 10.64 15.40 -10.43
C ALA A 224 11.56 14.73 -11.46
N SER A 225 11.00 13.88 -12.30
CA SER A 225 11.70 13.50 -13.52
C SER A 225 11.87 14.77 -14.36
N LYS A 226 13.12 15.23 -14.54
CA LYS A 226 13.48 16.26 -15.54
C LYS A 226 13.14 15.82 -16.97
N MET A 227 12.77 14.56 -17.17
CA MET A 227 12.55 13.89 -18.45
C MET A 227 11.13 13.33 -18.59
N LEU A 228 10.11 13.99 -18.03
CA LEU A 228 8.74 13.59 -18.35
C LEU A 228 8.45 13.95 -19.82
N ASP A 229 8.43 12.95 -20.69
CA ASP A 229 7.97 13.12 -22.08
C ASP A 229 6.45 13.26 -22.09
N VAL A 230 5.99 14.51 -22.12
CA VAL A 230 4.57 14.86 -22.12
C VAL A 230 3.90 14.38 -23.41
N GLU A 231 4.61 14.38 -24.54
CA GLU A 231 4.03 13.94 -25.81
C GLU A 231 3.83 12.44 -25.83
N GLU A 232 4.76 11.66 -25.28
CA GLU A 232 4.56 10.23 -25.07
C GLU A 232 3.35 9.97 -24.16
N LEU A 233 3.25 10.69 -23.03
CA LEU A 233 2.18 10.50 -22.07
C LEU A 233 0.78 10.78 -22.68
N ARG A 234 0.66 11.73 -23.60
CA ARG A 234 -0.60 12.03 -24.32
C ARG A 234 -1.08 10.89 -25.24
N GLN A 235 -0.22 9.94 -25.59
CA GLN A 235 -0.59 8.79 -26.42
C GLN A 235 -1.36 7.71 -25.65
N TYR A 236 -1.46 7.83 -24.33
CA TYR A 236 -2.18 6.89 -23.48
C TYR A 236 -3.68 7.22 -23.45
N ASP A 237 -4.50 6.17 -23.37
CA ASP A 237 -5.95 6.31 -23.31
C ASP A 237 -6.44 6.84 -21.95
N LEU A 238 -5.66 6.55 -20.91
CA LEU A 238 -6.03 6.77 -19.52
C LEU A 238 -4.82 7.19 -18.70
N LEU A 239 -5.01 8.19 -17.83
CA LEU A 239 -4.03 8.63 -16.85
C LEU A 239 -4.46 8.24 -15.44
N ILE A 240 -3.55 7.63 -14.69
CA ILE A 240 -3.69 7.36 -13.27
C ILE A 240 -2.74 8.28 -12.50
N THR A 241 -3.27 8.96 -11.49
CA THR A 241 -2.54 9.85 -10.58
C THR A 241 -2.77 9.45 -9.13
N THR A 242 -2.03 10.10 -8.23
CA THR A 242 -2.24 9.97 -6.78
C THR A 242 -2.58 11.33 -6.19
N ASN A 243 -3.58 11.35 -5.30
CA ASN A 243 -3.99 12.52 -4.52
C ASN A 243 -4.25 13.79 -5.37
N GLU A 244 -4.84 13.62 -6.56
CA GLU A 244 -5.10 14.72 -7.49
C GLU A 244 -6.10 15.73 -6.89
N HIS A 245 -5.74 17.01 -6.96
CA HIS A 245 -6.53 18.12 -6.40
C HIS A 245 -6.66 19.29 -7.39
N GLY A 246 -6.28 19.08 -8.65
CA GLY A 246 -6.51 20.00 -9.75
C GLY A 246 -5.38 20.97 -10.07
N CYS A 247 -4.23 20.81 -9.43
CA CYS A 247 -3.07 21.70 -9.58
C CYS A 247 -2.11 21.24 -10.69
N ASN A 248 -2.25 20.01 -11.20
CA ASN A 248 -1.38 19.49 -12.25
C ASN A 248 -2.01 19.78 -13.63
N PRO A 249 -1.43 20.68 -14.45
CA PRO A 249 -1.99 21.04 -15.76
C PRO A 249 -2.17 19.84 -16.69
N LEU A 250 -1.24 18.88 -16.63
CA LEU A 250 -1.29 17.66 -17.43
C LEU A 250 -2.45 16.77 -16.99
N ALA A 251 -2.64 16.58 -15.68
CA ALA A 251 -3.80 15.84 -15.18
C ALA A 251 -5.12 16.53 -15.52
N ASN A 252 -5.17 17.87 -15.50
CA ASN A 252 -6.36 18.63 -15.86
C ASN A 252 -6.83 18.38 -17.30
N GLU A 253 -5.90 18.14 -18.25
CA GLU A 253 -6.23 17.74 -19.63
C GLU A 253 -7.00 16.40 -19.67
N PHE A 254 -6.48 15.39 -18.98
CA PHE A 254 -7.13 14.08 -18.87
C PHE A 254 -8.43 14.13 -18.07
N ILE A 255 -8.48 14.94 -17.00
CA ILE A 255 -9.71 15.16 -16.24
C ILE A 255 -10.78 15.81 -17.11
N ALA A 256 -10.45 16.83 -17.90
CA ALA A 256 -11.42 17.51 -18.76
C ALA A 256 -12.06 16.58 -19.80
N SER A 257 -11.32 15.55 -20.24
CA SER A 257 -11.77 14.52 -21.18
C SER A 257 -12.39 13.27 -20.52
N GLY A 258 -12.43 13.20 -19.19
CA GLY A 258 -12.96 12.02 -18.47
C GLY A 258 -12.04 10.81 -18.49
N LYS A 259 -10.75 11.01 -18.75
CA LYS A 259 -9.71 9.98 -18.91
C LYS A 259 -8.73 9.94 -17.73
N CYS A 260 -9.13 10.45 -16.57
CA CYS A 260 -8.27 10.49 -15.38
C CYS A 260 -8.87 9.66 -14.24
N ILE A 261 -8.00 8.89 -13.58
CA ILE A 261 -8.28 8.20 -12.32
C ILE A 261 -7.31 8.71 -11.26
N SER A 262 -7.79 8.95 -10.05
CA SER A 262 -6.94 9.35 -8.93
C SER A 262 -7.13 8.43 -7.73
N TYR A 263 -6.01 7.96 -7.19
CA TYR A 263 -5.98 7.15 -5.96
C TYR A 263 -5.69 8.04 -4.77
N TYR A 264 -6.54 7.96 -3.74
CA TYR A 264 -6.46 8.79 -2.55
C TYR A 264 -6.11 7.97 -1.31
N ASN A 265 -5.14 8.47 -0.54
CA ASN A 265 -4.90 8.00 0.82
C ASN A 265 -5.83 8.71 1.83
N SER A 266 -5.91 8.19 3.06
CA SER A 266 -6.78 8.78 4.10
C SER A 266 -6.37 10.21 4.47
N TYR A 267 -5.07 10.53 4.45
CA TYR A 267 -4.57 11.87 4.77
C TYR A 267 -5.09 12.92 3.77
N HIS A 268 -4.89 12.71 2.46
CA HIS A 268 -5.42 13.63 1.45
C HIS A 268 -6.93 13.61 1.40
N SER A 269 -7.55 12.46 1.68
CA SER A 269 -9.01 12.40 1.78
C SER A 269 -9.54 13.32 2.89
N LYS A 270 -8.83 13.41 4.02
CA LYS A 270 -9.12 14.33 5.13
C LYS A 270 -8.91 15.78 4.72
N LEU A 271 -7.81 16.11 4.05
CA LEU A 271 -7.54 17.47 3.57
C LEU A 271 -8.65 17.95 2.64
N LEU A 272 -9.03 17.16 1.64
CA LEU A 272 -10.13 17.47 0.72
C LEU A 272 -11.47 17.69 1.45
N HIS A 273 -11.73 16.93 2.52
CA HIS A 273 -12.91 17.13 3.34
C HIS A 273 -12.87 18.45 4.11
N GLN A 274 -11.71 18.81 4.67
CA GLN A 274 -11.52 20.00 5.49
C GLN A 274 -11.57 21.29 4.68
N GLU A 275 -10.90 21.31 3.53
CA GLU A 275 -10.80 22.51 2.70
C GLU A 275 -12.17 22.91 2.15
N ARG A 276 -13.06 21.95 1.87
CA ARG A 276 -14.39 22.17 1.23
C ARG A 276 -14.35 22.96 -0.09
N THR A 277 -13.18 23.37 -0.55
CA THR A 277 -12.94 24.10 -1.78
C THR A 277 -12.93 23.13 -2.95
N ILE A 278 -14.12 22.82 -3.44
CA ILE A 278 -14.43 22.69 -4.87
C ILE A 278 -13.42 21.83 -5.67
N ARG A 279 -13.57 20.51 -5.63
CA ARG A 279 -13.20 19.54 -6.71
C ARG A 279 -13.50 18.06 -6.46
N PRO A 280 -13.79 17.52 -5.25
CA PRO A 280 -14.20 16.11 -5.14
C PRO A 280 -15.60 15.85 -5.72
N TYR A 281 -16.21 16.83 -6.39
CA TYR A 281 -17.45 16.64 -7.14
C TYR A 281 -17.23 16.67 -8.66
N ASN A 282 -15.97 16.70 -9.11
CA ASN A 282 -15.69 16.62 -10.53
C ASN A 282 -16.07 15.23 -11.04
N THR A 283 -17.24 15.15 -11.67
CA THR A 283 -17.80 13.91 -12.24
C THR A 283 -16.96 13.33 -13.37
N LYS A 284 -15.98 14.08 -13.89
CA LYS A 284 -15.06 13.57 -14.92
C LYS A 284 -13.81 12.91 -14.34
N LEU A 285 -13.53 13.10 -13.04
CA LEU A 285 -12.48 12.37 -12.35
C LEU A 285 -13.08 11.12 -11.71
N PHE A 286 -12.50 9.95 -12.00
CA PHE A 286 -12.87 8.72 -11.30
C PHE A 286 -11.94 8.53 -10.11
N SER A 287 -12.49 8.34 -8.91
CA SER A 287 -11.69 8.29 -7.68
C SER A 287 -11.63 6.90 -7.07
N ILE A 288 -10.46 6.54 -6.57
CA ILE A 288 -10.26 5.29 -5.84
C ILE A 288 -9.81 5.62 -4.43
N TYR A 289 -10.55 5.08 -3.46
CA TYR A 289 -10.31 5.32 -2.04
C TYR A 289 -9.92 4.04 -1.30
N ARG A 290 -9.14 4.17 -0.23
CA ARG A 290 -8.89 3.06 0.71
C ARG A 290 -10.13 2.69 1.53
N SER A 291 -10.94 3.70 1.83
CA SER A 291 -12.10 3.66 2.70
C SER A 291 -13.04 4.83 2.36
N PHE A 292 -14.33 4.68 2.67
CA PHE A 292 -15.29 5.79 2.62
C PHE A 292 -15.45 6.39 4.02
N GLU A 293 -14.54 7.30 4.36
CA GLU A 293 -14.49 8.03 5.63
C GLU A 293 -15.33 9.31 5.60
N TYR A 294 -15.55 9.88 4.42
CA TYR A 294 -16.17 11.19 4.23
C TYR A 294 -17.38 11.13 3.30
N ASP A 295 -18.31 12.07 3.49
CA ASP A 295 -19.59 12.13 2.78
C ASP A 295 -19.42 12.32 1.26
N TYR A 296 -18.44 13.12 0.84
CA TYR A 296 -18.16 13.32 -0.59
C TYR A 296 -17.72 12.02 -1.30
N GLN A 297 -17.03 11.11 -0.61
CA GLN A 297 -16.58 9.84 -1.19
C GLN A 297 -17.78 8.93 -1.45
N VAL A 298 -18.68 8.84 -0.46
CA VAL A 298 -19.95 8.11 -0.59
C VAL A 298 -20.80 8.72 -1.71
N TYR A 299 -20.86 10.05 -1.79
CA TYR A 299 -21.57 10.74 -2.87
C TYR A 299 -21.03 10.37 -4.25
N GLN A 300 -19.70 10.39 -4.45
CA GLN A 300 -19.09 9.97 -5.71
C GLN A 300 -19.38 8.49 -6.01
N ALA A 301 -19.29 7.61 -5.02
CA ALA A 301 -19.55 6.19 -5.20
C ALA A 301 -21.00 5.89 -5.62
N VAL A 302 -21.98 6.61 -5.05
CA VAL A 302 -23.41 6.49 -5.44
C VAL A 302 -23.65 6.96 -6.88
N ARG A 303 -22.79 7.83 -7.41
CA ARG A 303 -22.81 8.28 -8.82
C ARG A 303 -21.92 7.41 -9.72
N ASP A 304 -21.42 6.30 -9.21
CA ASP A 304 -20.42 5.44 -9.83
C ASP A 304 -19.18 6.23 -10.32
N HIS A 305 -18.79 7.31 -9.64
CA HIS A 305 -17.53 8.04 -9.91
C HIS A 305 -16.45 7.70 -8.90
N ALA A 306 -16.71 6.77 -7.99
CA ALA A 306 -15.72 6.27 -7.07
C ALA A 306 -15.95 4.82 -6.69
N ARG A 307 -14.86 4.19 -6.23
CA ARG A 307 -14.85 2.82 -5.69
C ARG A 307 -13.81 2.70 -4.57
N LEU A 308 -13.86 1.57 -3.89
CA LEU A 308 -12.80 1.15 -2.97
C LEU A 308 -11.72 0.38 -3.73
N ILE A 309 -10.46 0.62 -3.38
CA ILE A 309 -9.33 -0.13 -3.91
C ILE A 309 -9.40 -1.62 -3.51
N HIS A 310 -8.91 -2.52 -4.36
CA HIS A 310 -8.65 -3.90 -3.95
C HIS A 310 -7.47 -3.94 -2.98
N ARG A 311 -7.70 -4.54 -1.82
CA ARG A 311 -6.68 -4.66 -0.76
C ARG A 311 -5.62 -5.65 -1.18
N ASN A 312 -4.36 -5.26 -0.98
CA ASN A 312 -3.22 -6.14 -1.16
C ASN A 312 -2.93 -6.85 0.15
N ASP A 313 -3.22 -8.14 0.18
CA ASP A 313 -2.92 -9.01 1.32
C ASP A 313 -1.61 -9.80 1.10
N TYR A 314 -0.92 -9.63 -0.03
CA TYR A 314 0.23 -10.45 -0.43
C TYR A 314 1.58 -9.96 0.08
N PHE A 315 1.62 -8.80 0.74
CA PHE A 315 2.87 -8.26 1.27
C PHE A 315 3.28 -9.07 2.51
N PHE A 316 4.57 -9.44 2.58
CA PHE A 316 5.09 -10.13 3.76
C PHE A 316 4.96 -9.26 5.02
N ASN A 317 5.28 -7.97 4.86
CA ASN A 317 5.24 -6.99 5.93
C ASN A 317 4.94 -5.58 5.36
N GLY A 318 4.61 -4.65 6.25
CA GLY A 318 4.29 -3.28 5.86
C GLY A 318 2.90 -3.13 5.24
N VAL A 319 2.73 -2.02 4.52
CA VAL A 319 1.55 -1.74 3.70
C VAL A 319 1.98 -1.12 2.38
N PRO A 320 1.30 -1.46 1.26
CA PRO A 320 1.70 -0.96 -0.05
C PRO A 320 1.67 0.58 -0.09
N GLN A 321 2.69 1.15 -0.70
CA GLN A 321 2.66 2.55 -1.12
C GLN A 321 1.68 2.72 -2.28
N ALA A 322 1.38 3.97 -2.62
CA ALA A 322 0.35 4.27 -3.60
C ALA A 322 0.61 3.59 -4.96
N PHE A 323 1.87 3.56 -5.41
CA PHE A 323 2.23 2.93 -6.69
C PHE A 323 1.93 1.43 -6.70
N GLN A 324 2.37 0.70 -5.69
CA GLN A 324 2.15 -0.75 -5.55
C GLN A 324 0.68 -1.07 -5.30
N ALA A 325 -0.04 -0.19 -4.60
CA ALA A 325 -1.48 -0.31 -4.43
C ALA A 325 -2.21 -0.17 -5.77
N ILE A 326 -1.78 0.77 -6.64
CA ILE A 326 -2.31 0.91 -8.02
C ILE A 326 -2.01 -0.35 -8.84
N LEU A 327 -0.77 -0.82 -8.84
CA LEU A 327 -0.38 -2.04 -9.59
C LEU A 327 -1.19 -3.26 -9.13
N HIS A 328 -1.33 -3.43 -7.82
CA HIS A 328 -2.15 -4.48 -7.25
C HIS A 328 -3.61 -4.35 -7.69
N ASP A 329 -4.16 -3.15 -7.65
CA ASP A 329 -5.55 -2.90 -8.03
C ASP A 329 -5.82 -3.19 -9.51
N LEU A 330 -4.91 -2.77 -10.40
CA LEU A 330 -4.99 -3.02 -11.82
C LEU A 330 -4.81 -4.49 -12.18
N SER A 331 -4.15 -5.29 -11.34
CA SER A 331 -3.97 -6.73 -11.57
C SER A 331 -5.28 -7.54 -11.62
N TYR A 332 -6.39 -6.92 -11.20
CA TYR A 332 -7.74 -7.48 -11.25
C TYR A 332 -8.46 -7.23 -12.57
N PHE A 333 -7.86 -6.46 -13.48
CA PHE A 333 -8.50 -6.03 -14.70
C PHE A 333 -7.60 -6.28 -15.91
N GLU A 334 -8.22 -6.47 -17.06
CA GLU A 334 -7.51 -6.56 -18.33
C GLU A 334 -7.17 -5.16 -18.83
N PHE A 335 -5.97 -4.95 -19.35
CA PHE A 335 -5.50 -3.71 -19.98
C PHE A 335 -4.55 -4.07 -21.12
N SER A 336 -4.36 -3.17 -22.08
CA SER A 336 -3.43 -3.46 -23.19
C SER A 336 -1.99 -3.15 -22.82
N GLU A 337 -1.75 -2.08 -22.05
CA GLU A 337 -0.43 -1.65 -21.61
C GLU A 337 -0.54 -0.82 -20.33
N ILE A 338 0.44 -0.95 -19.43
CA ILE A 338 0.68 0.02 -18.36
C ILE A 338 2.11 0.53 -18.50
N LYS A 339 2.29 1.86 -18.44
CA LYS A 339 3.61 2.50 -18.27
C LYS A 339 3.59 3.44 -17.08
N ALA A 340 4.62 3.38 -16.25
CA ALA A 340 4.80 4.30 -15.13
C ALA A 340 5.83 5.39 -15.47
N PHE A 341 5.49 6.63 -15.13
CA PHE A 341 6.27 7.83 -15.37
C PHE A 341 6.52 8.57 -14.06
N GLY A 342 7.70 9.15 -13.88
CA GLY A 342 7.99 9.99 -12.71
C GLY A 342 8.00 9.19 -11.40
N PHE A 343 8.52 7.96 -11.44
CA PHE A 343 8.85 7.19 -10.26
C PHE A 343 10.34 6.89 -10.23
N ASP A 344 10.97 7.05 -9.08
CA ASP A 344 12.36 6.69 -8.82
C ASP A 344 12.47 5.74 -7.62
N LEU A 345 11.34 5.39 -7.01
CA LEU A 345 11.24 4.59 -5.78
C LEU A 345 12.25 5.02 -4.72
N TYR A 346 12.38 6.34 -4.51
CA TYR A 346 13.21 6.91 -3.44
C TYR A 346 14.73 6.77 -3.67
N THR A 347 15.18 6.74 -4.92
CA THR A 347 16.61 6.64 -5.30
C THR A 347 17.23 7.95 -5.82
N SER A 348 16.52 9.07 -5.67
CA SER A 348 17.03 10.40 -5.99
C SER A 348 17.05 11.30 -4.76
N GLU A 349 17.89 12.34 -4.80
CA GLU A 349 17.96 13.39 -3.78
C GLU A 349 16.66 14.22 -3.68
N HIS A 350 15.80 14.16 -4.70
CA HIS A 350 14.54 14.89 -4.76
C HIS A 350 13.40 13.94 -5.17
N PRO A 351 12.93 13.08 -4.25
CA PRO A 351 11.95 12.03 -4.54
C PRO A 351 10.56 12.59 -4.91
N TYR A 352 10.38 13.90 -4.75
CA TYR A 352 9.13 14.61 -5.01
C TYR A 352 9.39 15.85 -5.89
N ARG A 353 8.49 16.10 -6.84
CA ARG A 353 8.46 17.33 -7.64
C ARG A 353 7.97 18.53 -6.84
N SER A 354 8.35 19.72 -7.28
CA SER A 354 7.84 20.97 -6.71
C SER A 354 6.30 20.98 -6.69
N GLY A 355 5.72 21.35 -5.55
CA GLY A 355 4.28 21.31 -5.30
C GLY A 355 3.75 20.01 -4.68
N TYR A 356 4.56 18.95 -4.58
CA TYR A 356 4.27 17.87 -3.64
C TYR A 356 4.72 18.28 -2.25
N GLN A 357 3.94 17.92 -1.22
CA GLN A 357 4.36 18.17 0.16
C GLN A 357 5.71 17.50 0.39
N SER A 358 6.69 18.30 0.80
CA SER A 358 8.03 17.83 1.12
C SER A 358 7.94 16.74 2.19
N PRO A 359 8.83 15.72 2.15
CA PRO A 359 8.90 14.74 3.21
C PRO A 359 9.01 15.46 4.55
N THR A 360 8.19 15.05 5.52
CA THR A 360 8.38 15.49 6.90
C THR A 360 9.65 14.85 7.47
N HIS A 361 10.10 15.30 8.65
CA HIS A 361 11.19 14.69 9.45
C HIS A 361 11.02 13.18 9.77
N ARG A 362 10.00 12.50 9.22
CA ARG A 362 9.65 11.10 9.44
C ARG A 362 9.69 10.25 8.17
N VAL A 363 10.39 10.67 7.10
CA VAL A 363 10.44 9.91 5.84
C VAL A 363 10.91 8.47 6.03
N LEU A 364 11.97 8.26 6.82
CA LEU A 364 12.48 6.93 7.16
C LEU A 364 11.46 6.07 7.90
N TYR A 365 10.76 6.66 8.88
CA TYR A 365 9.69 6.00 9.61
C TYR A 365 8.55 5.58 8.66
N ASP A 366 8.12 6.48 7.78
CA ASP A 366 7.06 6.18 6.81
C ASP A 366 7.48 5.08 5.82
N LEU A 367 8.71 5.14 5.31
CA LEU A 367 9.27 4.11 4.42
C LEU A 367 9.40 2.76 5.12
N GLY A 368 9.85 2.73 6.37
CA GLY A 368 9.91 1.51 7.18
C GLY A 368 8.52 0.91 7.43
N ARG A 369 7.51 1.75 7.68
CA ARG A 369 6.11 1.34 7.89
C ARG A 369 5.51 0.75 6.62
N HIS A 370 5.89 1.32 5.48
CA HIS A 370 5.50 0.82 4.18
C HIS A 370 6.24 -0.46 3.81
N ASP A 371 7.35 -0.79 4.47
CA ASP A 371 8.28 -1.85 4.10
C ASP A 371 8.80 -1.65 2.67
N LEU A 372 9.84 -0.83 2.56
CA LEU A 372 10.41 -0.45 1.26
C LEU A 372 10.87 -1.67 0.45
N ILE A 373 11.36 -2.72 1.12
CA ILE A 373 11.81 -3.96 0.49
C ILE A 373 10.63 -4.68 -0.19
N SER A 374 9.50 -4.87 0.51
CA SER A 374 8.29 -5.43 -0.11
C SER A 374 7.83 -4.61 -1.31
N ASN A 375 7.81 -3.28 -1.17
CA ASN A 375 7.33 -2.39 -2.22
C ASN A 375 8.21 -2.43 -3.47
N PHE A 376 9.52 -2.49 -3.30
CA PHE A 376 10.48 -2.61 -4.39
C PHE A 376 10.33 -3.95 -5.11
N LEU A 377 10.39 -5.07 -4.36
CA LEU A 377 10.27 -6.41 -4.94
C LEU A 377 8.94 -6.60 -5.67
N TYR A 378 7.85 -6.04 -5.14
CA TYR A 378 6.54 -6.09 -5.79
C TYR A 378 6.49 -5.29 -7.10
N ALA A 379 7.04 -4.07 -7.13
CA ALA A 379 7.10 -3.30 -8.37
C ALA A 379 8.02 -3.96 -9.40
N LYS A 380 9.15 -4.50 -8.94
CA LYS A 380 10.12 -5.23 -9.76
C LYS A 380 9.51 -6.49 -10.39
N SER A 381 8.68 -7.25 -9.68
CA SER A 381 8.02 -8.43 -10.25
C SER A 381 7.04 -8.09 -11.39
N PHE A 382 6.34 -6.95 -11.31
CA PHE A 382 5.49 -6.45 -12.41
C PHE A 382 6.31 -6.07 -13.64
N TYR A 383 7.48 -5.48 -13.41
CA TYR A 383 8.40 -5.07 -14.47
C TYR A 383 9.09 -6.28 -15.12
N ASP A 384 9.67 -7.19 -14.33
CA ASP A 384 10.36 -8.38 -14.82
C ASP A 384 9.41 -9.34 -15.58
N SER A 385 8.11 -9.33 -15.25
CA SER A 385 7.08 -10.09 -15.99
C SER A 385 6.58 -9.39 -17.27
N GLY A 386 7.08 -8.20 -17.60
CA GLY A 386 6.68 -7.42 -18.77
C GLY A 386 5.29 -6.77 -18.66
N ARG A 387 4.65 -6.82 -17.48
CA ARG A 387 3.31 -6.23 -17.25
C ARG A 387 3.34 -4.73 -16.99
N LEU A 388 4.50 -4.21 -16.61
CA LEU A 388 4.75 -2.80 -16.36
C LEU A 388 5.90 -2.35 -17.26
N LYS A 389 5.64 -1.34 -18.10
CA LYS A 389 6.69 -0.54 -18.72
C LYS A 389 7.11 0.57 -17.78
N ALA A 390 8.37 0.96 -17.86
CA ALA A 390 8.95 2.03 -17.06
C ALA A 390 9.46 3.15 -17.97
N ASP A 391 9.41 4.39 -17.51
CA ASP A 391 10.26 5.44 -18.06
C ASP A 391 11.73 5.18 -17.72
N ASP A 392 12.65 5.97 -18.28
CA ASP A 392 14.09 5.75 -18.09
C ASP A 392 14.50 5.80 -16.62
N SER A 393 13.84 6.63 -15.82
CA SER A 393 14.11 6.75 -14.39
C SER A 393 13.75 5.48 -13.65
N LEU A 394 12.50 5.03 -13.76
CA LEU A 394 12.04 3.83 -13.07
C LEU A 394 12.72 2.57 -13.62
N HIS A 395 13.04 2.53 -14.92
CA HIS A 395 13.77 1.43 -15.54
C HIS A 395 15.15 1.21 -14.88
N ARG A 396 15.92 2.29 -14.69
CA ARG A 396 17.22 2.22 -13.99
C ARG A 396 17.09 1.69 -12.57
N VAL A 397 15.98 1.98 -11.89
CA VAL A 397 15.75 1.54 -10.51
C VAL A 397 15.32 0.08 -10.45
N LEU A 398 14.38 -0.34 -11.30
CA LEU A 398 13.84 -1.72 -11.30
C LEU A 398 14.83 -2.75 -11.86
N THR A 399 15.90 -2.31 -12.51
CA THR A 399 17.01 -3.17 -12.96
C THR A 399 18.07 -3.41 -11.88
N LEU A 400 18.05 -2.66 -10.78
CA LEU A 400 18.95 -2.88 -9.64
C LEU A 400 18.65 -4.20 -8.94
N SER A 401 19.69 -4.81 -8.37
CA SER A 401 19.51 -5.80 -7.30
C SER A 401 18.93 -5.14 -6.05
N LEU A 402 18.38 -5.94 -5.13
CA LEU A 402 17.87 -5.41 -3.87
C LEU A 402 18.96 -4.68 -3.06
N THR A 403 20.18 -5.21 -3.04
CA THR A 403 21.31 -4.58 -2.33
C THR A 403 21.65 -3.22 -2.93
N GLU A 404 21.86 -3.15 -4.24
CA GLU A 404 22.16 -1.88 -4.93
C GLU A 404 21.04 -0.85 -4.76
N TYR A 405 19.78 -1.30 -4.79
CA TYR A 405 18.62 -0.45 -4.53
C TYR A 405 18.66 0.16 -3.13
N LEU A 406 18.91 -0.65 -2.10
CA LEU A 406 18.95 -0.18 -0.71
C LEU A 406 20.14 0.74 -0.44
N GLU A 407 21.32 0.43 -0.98
CA GLU A 407 22.50 1.31 -0.91
C GLU A 407 22.21 2.67 -1.57
N ARG A 408 21.52 2.64 -2.73
CA ARG A 408 21.14 3.86 -3.43
C ARG A 408 20.14 4.69 -2.61
N VAL A 409 19.10 4.07 -2.06
CA VAL A 409 18.13 4.74 -1.17
C VAL A 409 18.84 5.37 0.02
N GLU A 410 19.72 4.62 0.70
CA GLU A 410 20.49 5.08 1.86
C GLU A 410 21.38 6.30 1.51
N SER A 411 22.01 6.29 0.33
CA SER A 411 22.82 7.41 -0.15
C SER A 411 22.01 8.67 -0.46
N CYS A 412 20.70 8.54 -0.76
CA CYS A 412 19.84 9.68 -1.07
C CYS A 412 19.12 10.23 0.15
N ILE A 413 18.80 9.38 1.13
CA ILE A 413 18.04 9.76 2.34
C ILE A 413 18.74 10.86 3.14
N VAL A 414 20.07 10.90 3.14
CA VAL A 414 20.84 11.95 3.83
C VAL A 414 20.59 13.36 3.28
N HIS A 415 19.95 13.47 2.12
CA HIS A 415 19.62 14.72 1.43
C HIS A 415 18.13 15.11 1.53
N TRP A 416 17.27 14.29 2.14
CA TRP A 416 15.84 14.55 2.31
C TRP A 416 15.54 15.16 3.67
#